data_AF-A0A3A8UP11-F1
#
_entry.id   AF-A0A3A8UP11-F1
#
_cell.length_a   1.000
_cell.length_b   1.000
_cell.length_c   1.000
_cell.angle_alpha   90.00
_cell.angle_beta   90.00
_cell.angle_gamma   90.00
#
_symmetry.space_group_name_H-M   'P 1'
#
loop_
_entity.id
_entity.type
_entity.pdbx_description
1 polymer ?
#
loop_
_entity_poly.entity_id
_entity_poly.type
_entity_poly.pdbx_seq_one_letter_code
_entity_poly.pdbx_strand_id
1 'polypeptide(L)'
;MLDKNGIEIKTGDVVEITGAYFKNDNGFYYVEHSAGDPGWSGRDHSLRKISKRGKISKAKHNICFWPISISTNSFEIRVTAKAWNKEHAAIEVKTDIDRSEIAEYFQEKAEGMDEQIKYYTWNFGETSETTLESKRIKAHFEKVANMILAEA
;
A
#
# COMPACT_ATOMS: atom_id res chain seq x y z
N MET A 1 -2.35 0.24 -11.32
CA MET A 1 -3.44 1.07 -11.93
C MET A 1 -2.88 2.44 -12.25
N LEU A 2 -3.51 3.20 -13.15
CA LEU A 2 -3.08 4.57 -13.44
C LEU A 2 -3.78 5.57 -12.51
N ASP A 3 -3.09 6.63 -12.16
CA ASP A 3 -3.66 7.80 -11.49
C ASP A 3 -4.43 8.69 -12.49
N LYS A 4 -5.01 9.79 -12.01
CA LYS A 4 -5.79 10.72 -12.86
C LYS A 4 -4.96 11.39 -13.97
N ASN A 5 -3.63 11.42 -13.83
CA ASN A 5 -2.69 12.00 -14.79
C ASN A 5 -2.06 10.94 -15.71
N GLY A 6 -2.45 9.67 -15.59
CA GLY A 6 -1.91 8.57 -16.39
C GLY A 6 -0.60 7.99 -15.86
N ILE A 7 -0.20 8.32 -14.64
CA ILE A 7 0.99 7.79 -13.97
C ILE A 7 0.65 6.43 -13.37
N GLU A 8 1.49 5.42 -13.60
CA GLU A 8 1.34 4.11 -12.97
C GLU A 8 1.64 4.20 -11.46
N ILE A 9 0.64 3.87 -10.65
CA ILE A 9 0.74 3.83 -9.19
C ILE A 9 1.46 2.55 -8.77
N LYS A 10 2.53 2.70 -7.99
CA LYS A 10 3.40 1.62 -7.51
C LYS A 10 3.52 1.65 -5.99
N THR A 11 3.95 0.52 -5.44
CA THR A 11 4.22 0.36 -4.02
C THR A 11 5.37 1.29 -3.59
N GLY A 12 5.15 2.04 -2.51
CA GLY A 12 6.04 3.10 -2.07
C GLY A 12 5.64 4.51 -2.53
N ASP A 13 4.75 4.65 -3.53
CA ASP A 13 4.26 5.96 -3.95
C ASP A 13 3.37 6.60 -2.88
N VAL A 14 3.45 7.92 -2.78
CA VAL A 14 2.49 8.73 -2.03
C VAL A 14 1.40 9.19 -2.98
N VAL A 15 0.16 9.08 -2.56
CA VAL A 15 -1.03 9.39 -3.35
C VAL A 15 -1.99 10.26 -2.56
N GLU A 16 -2.67 11.17 -3.25
CA GLU A 16 -3.78 11.95 -2.72
C GLU A 16 -5.11 11.42 -3.29
N ILE A 17 -6.05 11.10 -2.40
CA ILE A 17 -7.42 10.79 -2.77
C ILE A 17 -8.30 12.01 -2.55
N THR A 18 -9.08 12.37 -3.57
CA THR A 18 -10.07 13.46 -3.54
C THR A 18 -11.39 13.01 -4.13
N GLY A 19 -12.50 13.68 -3.78
CA GLY A 19 -13.83 13.42 -4.32
C GLY A 19 -14.54 12.18 -3.79
N ALA A 20 -13.97 11.49 -2.79
CA ALA A 20 -14.58 10.32 -2.18
C ALA A 20 -15.85 10.68 -1.38
N TYR A 21 -16.83 9.78 -1.42
CA TYR A 21 -18.13 9.91 -0.75
C TYR A 21 -17.99 10.10 0.76
N PHE A 22 -17.20 9.26 1.42
CA PHE A 22 -16.87 9.46 2.83
C PHE A 22 -15.71 10.43 2.96
N LYS A 23 -15.91 11.50 3.72
CA LYS A 23 -14.88 12.52 3.97
C LYS A 23 -13.58 11.92 4.51
N ASN A 24 -13.65 10.86 5.30
CA ASN A 24 -12.49 10.21 5.88
C ASN A 24 -11.57 9.52 4.85
N ASP A 25 -12.09 9.16 3.67
CA ASP A 25 -11.30 8.51 2.61
C ASP A 25 -10.51 9.52 1.78
N ASN A 26 -10.83 10.81 1.91
CA ASN A 26 -10.07 11.88 1.27
C ASN A 26 -8.83 12.21 2.11
N GLY A 27 -7.69 12.35 1.47
CA GLY A 27 -6.43 12.69 2.12
C GLY A 27 -5.22 12.04 1.46
N PHE A 28 -4.09 12.12 2.15
CA PHE A 28 -2.82 11.55 1.70
C PHE A 28 -2.62 10.13 2.24
N TYR A 29 -2.13 9.27 1.36
CA TYR A 29 -1.81 7.89 1.66
C TYR A 29 -0.48 7.53 1.01
N TYR A 30 0.18 6.48 1.49
CA TYR A 30 1.17 5.76 0.70
C TYR A 30 0.63 4.40 0.29
N VAL A 31 1.14 3.88 -0.84
CA VAL A 31 0.79 2.56 -1.35
C VAL A 31 1.63 1.53 -0.62
N GLU A 32 0.98 0.77 0.26
CA GLU A 32 1.63 -0.31 1.02
C GLU A 32 1.75 -1.59 0.18
N HIS A 33 0.72 -1.90 -0.60
CA HIS A 33 0.72 -3.04 -1.52
C HIS A 33 0.03 -2.69 -2.83
N SER A 34 0.59 -3.18 -3.93
CA SER A 34 0.01 -3.10 -5.27
C SER A 34 -0.36 -4.48 -5.79
N ALA A 35 -1.35 -4.54 -6.68
CA ALA A 35 -1.74 -5.79 -7.32
C ALA A 35 -0.53 -6.44 -8.05
N GLY A 36 -0.23 -7.69 -7.70
CA GLY A 36 0.93 -8.42 -8.23
C GLY A 36 2.19 -8.34 -7.38
N ASP A 37 2.19 -7.57 -6.29
CA ASP A 37 3.30 -7.60 -5.34
C ASP A 37 3.46 -8.99 -4.71
N PRO A 38 4.71 -9.45 -4.51
CA PRO A 38 4.97 -10.66 -3.72
C PRO A 38 4.28 -10.59 -2.36
N GLY A 39 3.53 -11.65 -2.01
CA GLY A 39 2.79 -11.73 -0.75
C GLY A 39 1.46 -10.96 -0.72
N TRP A 40 1.07 -10.29 -1.81
CA TRP A 40 -0.23 -9.62 -1.92
C TRP A 40 -1.18 -10.39 -2.82
N SER A 41 -2.30 -10.86 -2.26
CA SER A 41 -3.35 -11.55 -3.01
C SER A 41 -4.48 -10.64 -3.50
N GLY A 42 -4.45 -9.37 -3.09
CA GLY A 42 -5.46 -8.39 -3.48
C GLY A 42 -5.28 -7.91 -4.93
N ARG A 43 -6.41 -7.60 -5.58
CA ARG A 43 -6.44 -6.95 -6.90
C ARG A 43 -6.40 -5.43 -6.82
N ASP A 44 -6.64 -4.90 -5.62
CA ASP A 44 -6.70 -3.47 -5.34
C ASP A 44 -5.38 -3.04 -4.69
N HIS A 45 -5.08 -1.74 -4.74
CA HIS A 45 -3.97 -1.17 -3.97
C HIS A 45 -4.37 -1.02 -2.50
N SER A 46 -3.55 -1.54 -1.58
CA SER A 46 -3.69 -1.27 -0.14
C SER A 46 -2.98 0.03 0.19
N LEU A 47 -3.68 0.97 0.80
CA LEU A 47 -3.21 2.30 1.10
C LEU A 47 -3.18 2.55 2.60
N ARG A 48 -2.19 3.29 3.08
CA ARG A 48 -2.10 3.73 4.48
C ARG A 48 -1.94 5.23 4.59
N LYS A 49 -2.72 5.84 5.50
CA LYS A 49 -2.71 7.29 5.72
C LYS A 49 -1.33 7.78 6.11
N ILE A 50 -0.94 8.87 5.48
CA ILE A 50 0.26 9.63 5.78
C ILE A 50 -0.11 11.10 5.96
N SER A 51 0.62 11.82 6.80
CA SER A 51 0.48 13.26 6.89
C SER A 51 1.17 13.94 5.71
N LYS A 52 0.80 15.19 5.42
CA LYS A 52 1.51 16.03 4.44
C LYS A 52 3.01 16.21 4.74
N ARG A 53 3.45 15.91 5.98
CA ARG A 53 4.86 15.97 6.42
C ARG A 53 5.59 14.62 6.29
N GLY A 54 5.00 13.60 5.67
CA GLY A 54 5.62 12.28 5.53
C GLY A 54 5.48 11.35 6.74
N LYS A 55 4.77 11.76 7.81
CA LYS A 55 4.55 10.91 9.00
C LYS A 55 3.44 9.88 8.78
N ILE A 56 3.75 8.60 8.97
CA ILE A 56 2.80 7.49 8.82
C ILE A 56 1.80 7.52 9.98
N SER A 57 0.51 7.43 9.66
CA SER A 57 -0.54 7.43 10.67
C SER A 57 -0.57 6.12 11.43
N LYS A 58 -0.56 6.19 12.77
CA LYS A 58 -0.77 5.04 13.68
C LYS A 58 -2.22 4.91 14.15
N ALA A 59 -3.14 5.70 13.61
CA ALA A 59 -4.54 5.68 14.01
C ALA A 59 -5.24 4.39 13.56
N LYS A 60 -6.24 3.94 14.32
CA LYS A 60 -7.01 2.72 14.03
C LYS A 60 -7.65 2.70 12.63
N HIS A 61 -8.08 3.86 12.13
CA HIS A 61 -8.78 4.00 10.84
C HIS A 61 -7.88 4.70 9.80
N ASN A 62 -6.71 4.11 9.54
CA ASN A 62 -5.69 4.62 8.63
C ASN A 62 -5.59 3.86 7.29
N ILE A 63 -6.29 2.73 7.14
CA ILE A 63 -6.25 1.92 5.92
C ILE A 63 -7.33 2.40 4.94
N CYS A 64 -6.99 2.46 3.66
CA CYS A 64 -7.92 2.63 2.54
C CYS A 64 -7.52 1.66 1.42
N PHE A 65 -8.41 1.42 0.47
CA PHE A 65 -8.12 0.65 -0.73
C PHE A 65 -8.34 1.52 -1.96
N TRP A 66 -7.62 1.22 -3.05
CA TRP A 66 -7.91 1.81 -4.34
C TRP A 66 -8.13 0.73 -5.41
N PRO A 67 -9.33 0.66 -6.04
CA PRO A 67 -10.50 1.53 -5.85
C PRO A 67 -11.09 1.51 -4.43
N ILE A 68 -11.79 2.59 -4.04
CA ILE A 68 -12.28 2.77 -2.66
C ILE A 68 -13.27 1.67 -2.26
N SER A 69 -12.86 0.84 -1.30
CA SER A 69 -13.72 -0.16 -0.68
C SER A 69 -14.64 0.47 0.37
N ILE A 70 -15.91 0.07 0.41
CA ILE A 70 -16.89 0.62 1.36
C ILE A 70 -17.36 -0.47 2.32
N SER A 71 -17.13 -0.27 3.62
CA SER A 71 -17.37 -1.24 4.69
C SER A 71 -18.47 -0.81 5.68
N THR A 72 -19.60 -0.28 5.18
CA THR A 72 -20.77 0.07 6.01
C THR A 72 -21.85 -1.03 5.97
N ASN A 73 -22.63 -1.14 7.06
CA ASN A 73 -23.70 -2.14 7.17
C ASN A 73 -24.93 -1.81 6.30
N SER A 74 -25.14 -0.53 5.95
CA SER A 74 -26.27 -0.13 5.11
C SER A 74 -26.01 -0.42 3.64
N PHE A 75 -26.84 -1.27 3.03
CA PHE A 75 -26.77 -1.59 1.62
C PHE A 75 -26.98 -0.35 0.73
N GLU A 76 -27.97 0.47 1.04
CA GLU A 76 -28.27 1.69 0.27
C GLU A 76 -27.08 2.65 0.27
N ILE A 77 -26.48 2.88 1.44
CA ILE A 77 -25.29 3.73 1.54
C ILE A 77 -24.12 3.11 0.77
N ARG A 78 -23.93 1.79 0.82
CA ARG A 78 -22.89 1.10 0.04
C ARG A 78 -23.04 1.32 -1.46
N VAL A 79 -24.25 1.15 -2.00
CA VAL A 79 -24.50 1.31 -3.43
C VAL A 79 -24.30 2.76 -3.86
N THR A 80 -24.88 3.71 -3.12
CA THR A 80 -24.75 5.14 -3.40
C THR A 80 -23.29 5.59 -3.34
N ALA A 81 -22.57 5.20 -2.29
CA ALA A 81 -21.16 5.55 -2.13
C ALA A 81 -20.30 4.92 -3.23
N LYS A 82 -20.60 3.68 -3.66
CA LYS A 82 -19.85 3.02 -4.73
C LYS A 82 -20.06 3.71 -6.08
N ALA A 83 -21.30 4.10 -6.39
CA ALA A 83 -21.61 4.87 -7.60
C ALA A 83 -20.91 6.23 -7.56
N TRP A 84 -21.03 6.95 -6.46
CA TRP A 84 -20.37 8.24 -6.26
C TRP A 84 -18.85 8.15 -6.42
N ASN A 85 -18.20 7.20 -5.72
CA ASN A 85 -16.75 7.04 -5.79
C ASN A 85 -16.28 6.70 -7.20
N LYS A 86 -17.05 5.91 -7.96
CA LYS A 86 -16.72 5.58 -9.35
C LYS A 86 -16.72 6.81 -10.25
N GLU A 87 -17.59 7.78 -9.98
CA GLU A 87 -17.76 8.99 -10.80
C GLU A 87 -16.89 10.16 -10.35
N HIS A 88 -16.64 10.29 -9.05
CA HIS A 88 -16.05 11.48 -8.45
C HIS A 88 -14.71 11.25 -7.76
N ALA A 89 -14.40 10.03 -7.31
CA ALA A 89 -13.15 9.81 -6.61
C ALA A 89 -11.99 9.80 -7.62
N ALA A 90 -10.96 10.57 -7.32
CA ALA A 90 -9.73 10.63 -8.08
C ALA A 90 -8.53 10.36 -7.15
N ILE A 91 -7.54 9.68 -7.71
CA ILE A 91 -6.25 9.43 -7.08
C ILE A 91 -5.16 10.14 -7.90
N GLU A 92 -4.17 10.72 -7.22
CA GLU A 92 -3.05 11.42 -7.85
C GLU A 92 -1.76 11.07 -7.12
N VAL A 93 -0.70 10.72 -7.85
CA VAL A 93 0.63 10.52 -7.25
C VAL A 93 1.24 11.87 -6.87
N LYS A 94 1.78 11.96 -5.65
CA LYS A 94 2.41 13.15 -5.08
C LYS A 94 3.88 12.88 -4.81
N THR A 95 4.74 13.66 -5.45
CA THR A 95 6.20 13.55 -5.33
C THR A 95 6.79 14.60 -4.39
N ASP A 96 5.97 15.55 -3.90
CA ASP A 96 6.38 16.66 -3.02
C ASP A 96 6.34 16.33 -1.53
N ILE A 97 6.00 15.09 -1.17
CA ILE A 97 5.89 14.61 0.22
C ILE A 97 7.13 13.79 0.58
N ASP A 98 7.68 14.02 1.76
CA ASP A 98 8.79 13.23 2.29
C ASP A 98 8.39 11.75 2.44
N ARG A 99 9.24 10.87 1.89
CA ARG A 99 9.03 9.41 1.85
C ARG A 99 10.03 8.65 2.73
N SER A 100 10.87 9.34 3.50
CA SER A 100 11.91 8.71 4.33
C SER A 100 11.35 7.68 5.31
N GLU A 101 10.26 8.01 6.01
CA GLU A 101 9.60 7.08 6.96
C GLU A 101 8.94 5.87 6.25
N ILE A 102 8.58 6.02 4.97
CA ILE A 102 8.07 4.91 4.16
C ILE A 102 9.22 3.96 3.82
N ALA A 103 10.39 4.48 3.48
CA ALA A 103 11.58 3.65 3.24
C ALA A 103 11.96 2.86 4.49
N GLU A 104 12.02 3.52 5.65
CA GLU A 104 12.27 2.87 6.94
C GLU A 104 11.24 1.77 7.24
N TYR A 105 9.94 2.04 6.99
CA TYR A 105 8.88 1.05 7.16
C TYR A 105 9.10 -0.21 6.31
N PHE A 106 9.47 -0.05 5.03
CA PHE A 106 9.74 -1.20 4.17
C PHE A 106 11.03 -1.94 4.55
N GLN A 107 12.05 -1.25 5.06
CA GLN A 107 13.25 -1.90 5.62
C GLN A 107 12.90 -2.75 6.84
N GLU A 108 12.14 -2.20 7.80
CA GLU A 108 11.70 -2.94 8.99
C GLU A 108 10.87 -4.18 8.61
N LYS A 109 10.00 -4.05 7.58
CA LYS A 109 9.25 -5.19 7.03
C LYS A 109 10.16 -6.26 6.42
N ALA A 110 11.20 -5.86 5.70
CA ALA A 110 12.17 -6.79 5.12
C ALA A 110 12.96 -7.54 6.21
N GLU A 111 13.45 -6.82 7.22
CA GLU A 111 14.18 -7.39 8.36
C GLU A 111 13.29 -8.35 9.17
N GLY A 112 12.02 -8.00 9.38
CA GLY A 112 11.04 -8.86 10.05
C GLY A 112 10.77 -10.20 9.35
N MET A 113 11.17 -10.37 8.09
CA MET A 113 11.05 -11.65 7.37
C MET A 113 12.18 -12.64 7.71
N ASP A 114 13.26 -12.21 8.37
CA ASP A 114 14.43 -13.07 8.59
C ASP A 114 14.13 -14.28 9.48
N GLU A 115 13.37 -14.08 10.55
CA GLU A 115 13.00 -15.18 11.45
C GLU A 115 12.10 -16.20 10.75
N GLN A 116 11.13 -15.72 9.96
CA GLN A 116 10.23 -16.56 9.19
C GLN A 116 10.97 -17.36 8.13
N ILE A 117 11.90 -16.73 7.39
CA ILE A 117 12.74 -17.40 6.39
C ILE A 117 13.61 -18.46 7.05
N LYS A 118 14.24 -18.17 8.20
CA LYS A 118 15.03 -19.15 8.95
C LYS A 118 14.18 -20.35 9.37
N TYR A 119 12.99 -20.09 9.92
CA TYR A 119 12.06 -21.12 10.33
C TYR A 119 11.65 -22.02 9.15
N TYR A 120 11.27 -21.46 8.01
CA TYR A 120 10.88 -22.25 6.84
C TYR A 120 12.05 -22.99 6.19
N THR A 121 13.23 -22.37 6.15
CA THR A 121 14.44 -23.03 5.66
C THR A 121 14.76 -24.27 6.49
N TRP A 122 14.66 -24.18 7.81
CA TRP A 122 14.91 -25.32 8.71
C TRP A 122 13.86 -26.44 8.56
N ASN A 123 12.57 -26.10 8.53
CA ASN A 123 11.50 -27.09 8.56
C ASN A 123 11.16 -27.69 7.19
N PHE A 124 11.27 -26.89 6.12
CA PHE A 124 10.81 -27.25 4.77
C PHE A 124 11.94 -27.26 3.74
N GLY A 125 13.12 -26.76 4.09
CA GLY A 125 14.27 -26.67 3.20
C GLY A 125 14.32 -25.38 2.38
N GLU A 126 15.51 -25.11 1.85
CA GLU A 126 15.88 -23.90 1.11
C GLU A 126 15.08 -23.71 -0.19
N THR A 127 14.73 -24.81 -0.85
CA THR A 127 14.08 -24.85 -2.17
C THR A 127 12.57 -25.07 -2.10
N SER A 128 11.99 -25.14 -0.90
CA SER A 128 10.53 -25.23 -0.77
C SER A 128 9.87 -23.93 -1.24
N GLU A 129 8.70 -24.03 -1.87
CA GLU A 129 8.00 -22.86 -2.41
C GLU A 129 7.72 -21.82 -1.30
N THR A 130 7.37 -22.26 -0.09
CA THR A 130 7.14 -21.36 1.06
C THR A 130 8.38 -20.56 1.42
N THR A 131 9.56 -21.19 1.47
CA THR A 131 10.82 -20.47 1.75
C THR A 131 11.16 -19.50 0.62
N LEU A 132 10.97 -19.91 -0.63
CA LEU A 132 11.23 -19.06 -1.80
C LEU A 132 10.28 -17.86 -1.85
N GLU A 133 9.00 -18.05 -1.54
CA GLU A 133 8.01 -16.98 -1.48
C GLU A 133 8.38 -15.94 -0.42
N SER A 134 8.73 -16.36 0.81
CA SER A 134 9.17 -15.43 1.85
C SER A 134 10.42 -14.64 1.45
N LYS A 135 11.37 -15.25 0.73
CA LYS A 135 12.54 -14.55 0.18
C LYS A 135 12.16 -13.55 -0.91
N ARG A 136 11.22 -13.88 -1.80
CA ARG A 136 10.71 -12.94 -2.82
C ARG A 136 10.02 -11.75 -2.18
N ILE A 137 9.23 -11.96 -1.11
CA ILE A 137 8.59 -10.90 -0.33
C ILE A 137 9.64 -9.99 0.30
N LYS A 138 10.63 -10.57 0.99
CA LYS A 138 11.73 -9.79 1.58
C LYS A 138 12.45 -8.94 0.52
N ALA A 139 12.86 -9.55 -0.59
CA ALA A 139 13.58 -8.86 -1.66
C ALA A 139 12.74 -7.74 -2.30
N HIS A 140 11.42 -7.91 -2.39
CA HIS A 140 10.52 -6.86 -2.85
C HIS A 140 10.50 -5.65 -1.90
N PHE A 141 10.40 -5.87 -0.59
CA PHE A 141 10.43 -4.79 0.38
C PHE A 141 11.78 -4.04 0.38
N GLU A 142 12.90 -4.77 0.32
CA GLU A 142 14.23 -4.16 0.20
C GLU A 142 14.35 -3.32 -1.08
N LYS A 143 13.84 -3.84 -2.21
CA LYS A 143 13.82 -3.12 -3.48
C LYS A 143 13.01 -1.83 -3.37
N VAL A 144 11.81 -1.87 -2.78
CA VAL A 144 10.96 -0.68 -2.59
C VAL A 144 11.68 0.36 -1.73
N ALA A 145 12.23 -0.03 -0.59
CA ALA A 145 12.97 0.90 0.27
C ALA A 145 14.15 1.55 -0.46
N ASN A 146 14.95 0.76 -1.19
CA ASN A 146 16.09 1.27 -1.94
C ASN A 146 15.69 2.21 -3.07
N MET A 147 14.58 1.95 -3.77
CA MET A 147 14.05 2.85 -4.79
C MET A 147 13.67 4.21 -4.18
N ILE A 148 12.98 4.21 -3.03
CA ILE A 148 12.59 5.44 -2.35
C ILE A 148 13.83 6.25 -1.92
N LEU A 149 14.83 5.58 -1.34
CA LEU A 149 16.07 6.23 -0.90
C LEU A 149 16.92 6.77 -2.05
N ALA A 150 16.85 6.15 -3.23
CA ALA A 150 17.54 6.64 -4.42
C ALA A 150 16.87 7.88 -5.05
N GLU A 151 15.59 8.11 -4.75
CA GLU A 151 14.80 9.25 -5.23
C GLU A 151 14.72 10.42 -4.22
N ALA A 152 15.29 10.25 -3.02
CA ALA A 152 15.32 11.23 -1.94
C ALA A 152 16.52 12.19 -2.06
#